data_AF-A0A223NZI5-F1
#
_entry.id   AF-A0A223NZI5-F1
#
_cell.length_a   1.000
_cell.length_b   1.000
_cell.length_c   1.000
_cell.angle_alpha   90.00
_cell.angle_beta   90.00
_cell.angle_gamma   90.00
#
_symmetry.space_group_name_H-M   'P 1'
#
loop_
_entity.id
_entity.type
_entity.pdbx_description
1 polymer ?
#
loop_
_entity_poly.entity_id
_entity_poly.type
_entity_poly.pdbx_seq_one_letter_code
_entity_poly.pdbx_strand_id
1 'polypeptide(L)'
;MGKTILLNLFKTFILSLIISIAIFSAYYGITRKGADYGHAVQLIMVGAFYLNGILLMMALPALFLAYPSIWMKPVFRLFLYFSGPLAFILTNFTLPLNSVDTIFYILTGVVFFIIHAIFYYKLVKKNG
;
A
#
# COMPACT_ATOMS: atom_id res chain seq x y z
N MET A 1 11.89 -2.73 -18.85
CA MET A 1 10.62 -3.00 -18.14
C MET A 1 10.77 -3.06 -16.62
N GLY A 2 11.70 -3.85 -16.07
CA GLY A 2 11.92 -3.96 -14.62
C GLY A 2 12.15 -2.63 -13.90
N LYS A 3 13.02 -1.74 -14.43
CA LYS A 3 13.22 -0.39 -13.88
C LYS A 3 11.93 0.43 -13.77
N THR A 4 11.02 0.30 -14.72
CA THR A 4 9.72 1.00 -14.72
C THR A 4 8.80 0.45 -13.65
N ILE A 5 8.75 -0.87 -13.49
CA ILE A 5 7.95 -1.54 -12.45
C ILE A 5 8.48 -1.14 -11.07
N LEU A 6 9.80 -1.21 -10.87
CA LEU A 6 10.44 -0.81 -9.62
C LEU A 6 10.15 0.66 -9.27
N LEU A 7 10.24 1.56 -10.25
CA LEU A 7 9.91 2.97 -10.05
C LEU A 7 8.43 3.15 -9.68
N ASN A 8 7.52 2.38 -10.28
CA ASN A 8 6.10 2.42 -9.93
C ASN A 8 5.83 1.88 -8.52
N LEU A 9 6.52 0.82 -8.09
CA LEU A 9 6.46 0.31 -6.72
C LEU A 9 6.94 1.35 -5.71
N PHE A 10 8.09 1.98 -5.99
CA PHE A 10 8.62 3.04 -5.13
C PHE A 10 7.69 4.26 -5.07
N LYS A 11 7.13 4.69 -6.20
CA LYS A 11 6.12 5.75 -6.25
C LYS A 11 4.85 5.39 -5.51
N THR A 12 4.42 4.13 -5.60
CA THR A 12 3.27 3.61 -4.84
C THR A 12 3.55 3.77 -3.36
N PHE A 13 4.69 3.27 -2.89
CA PHE A 13 5.11 3.36 -1.49
C PHE A 13 5.17 4.80 -0.97
N ILE A 14 5.83 5.72 -1.67
CA ILE A 14 5.96 7.10 -1.21
C ILE A 14 4.59 7.80 -1.16
N LEU A 15 3.77 7.62 -2.21
CA LEU A 15 2.47 8.28 -2.27
C LEU A 15 1.50 7.69 -1.24
N SER A 16 1.52 6.36 -1.05
CA SER A 16 0.68 5.69 -0.05
C SER A 16 1.10 6.04 1.36
N LEU A 17 2.39 6.19 1.62
CA LEU A 17 2.92 6.65 2.90
C LEU A 17 2.41 8.06 3.24
N ILE A 18 2.58 9.02 2.33
CA ILE A 18 2.14 10.41 2.54
C ILE A 18 0.62 10.46 2.80
N ILE A 19 -0.16 9.75 1.98
CA ILE A 19 -1.63 9.73 2.13
C ILE A 19 -2.04 9.06 3.44
N SER A 20 -1.39 7.95 3.83
CA SER A 20 -1.67 7.26 5.10
C SER A 20 -1.40 8.18 6.29
N ILE A 21 -0.25 8.86 6.31
CA ILE A 21 0.11 9.82 7.37
C ILE A 21 -0.94 10.93 7.46
N ALA A 22 -1.36 11.50 6.33
CA ALA A 22 -2.36 12.56 6.29
C ALA A 22 -3.71 12.09 6.86
N ILE A 23 -4.19 10.92 6.42
CA ILE A 23 -5.47 10.36 6.90
C ILE A 23 -5.41 10.06 8.39
N PHE A 24 -4.31 9.47 8.88
CA PHE A 24 -4.14 9.13 10.29
C PHE A 24 -4.02 10.36 11.18
N SER A 25 -3.31 11.38 10.72
CA SER A 25 -3.21 12.66 11.43
C SER A 25 -4.58 13.33 11.53
N ALA A 26 -5.37 13.32 10.44
CA ALA A 26 -6.74 13.85 10.45
C ALA A 26 -7.66 13.05 11.41
N TYR A 27 -7.62 11.72 11.35
CA TYR A 27 -8.39 10.86 12.26
C TYR A 27 -8.03 11.11 13.73
N TYR A 28 -6.73 11.21 14.04
CA TYR A 28 -6.27 11.51 15.40
C TYR A 28 -6.73 12.89 15.87
N GLY A 29 -6.59 13.93 15.04
CA GLY A 29 -7.02 15.29 15.37
C GLY A 29 -8.51 15.44 15.65
N ILE A 30 -9.35 14.64 14.98
CA ILE A 30 -10.81 14.64 15.20
C ILE A 30 -11.17 13.88 16.49
N THR A 31 -10.50 12.76 16.77
CA THR A 31 -10.87 11.83 17.86
C THR A 31 -10.22 12.14 19.21
N ARG A 32 -9.06 12.82 19.22
CA ARG A 32 -8.24 13.06 20.43
C ARG A 32 -7.97 14.55 20.64
N LYS A 33 -9.02 15.36 20.74
CA LYS A 33 -8.91 16.79 21.03
C LYS A 33 -8.20 17.02 22.37
N GLY A 34 -7.05 17.70 22.35
CA GLY A 34 -6.29 18.10 23.54
C GLY A 34 -5.13 17.17 23.94
N ALA A 35 -4.80 16.17 23.13
CA ALA A 35 -3.65 15.29 23.35
C ALA A 35 -2.32 15.90 22.86
N ASP A 36 -1.18 15.33 23.29
CA ASP A 36 0.14 15.71 22.81
C ASP A 36 0.33 15.31 21.33
N TYR A 37 0.10 16.28 20.45
CA TYR A 37 0.21 16.11 19.00
C TYR A 37 1.64 15.84 18.53
N GLY A 38 2.66 16.33 19.24
CA GLY A 38 4.05 16.16 18.84
C GLY A 38 4.47 14.69 18.88
N HIS A 39 4.16 14.02 19.99
CA HIS A 39 4.46 12.60 20.15
C HIS A 39 3.55 11.71 19.28
N ALA A 40 2.28 12.08 19.13
CA ALA A 40 1.32 11.31 18.32
C ALA A 40 1.69 11.29 16.82
N VAL A 41 2.10 12.42 16.26
CA VAL A 41 2.50 12.50 14.84
C VAL A 41 3.73 11.63 14.56
N GLN A 42 4.71 11.59 15.48
CA GLN A 42 5.87 10.71 15.34
C GLN A 42 5.48 9.23 15.28
N LEU A 43 4.60 8.78 16.20
CA LEU A 43 4.10 7.41 16.21
C LEU A 43 3.32 7.07 14.93
N ILE A 44 2.48 8.00 14.45
CA ILE A 44 1.74 7.84 13.19
C ILE A 44 2.69 7.68 12.01
N MET A 45 3.74 8.52 11.91
CA MET A 45 4.72 8.44 10.84
C MET A 45 5.44 7.09 10.84
N VAL A 46 5.91 6.65 12.01
CA VAL A 46 6.63 5.38 12.16
C VAL A 46 5.71 4.20 11.80
N GLY A 47 4.48 4.18 12.34
CA GLY A 47 3.50 3.14 12.05
C GLY A 47 3.12 3.08 10.57
N ALA A 48 2.84 4.23 9.96
CA ALA A 48 2.54 4.31 8.54
C ALA A 48 3.72 3.86 7.67
N PHE A 49 4.95 4.20 8.04
CA PHE A 49 6.15 3.76 7.34
C PHE A 49 6.28 2.24 7.36
N TYR A 50 6.15 1.61 8.54
CA TYR A 50 6.26 0.15 8.66
C TYR A 50 5.17 -0.59 7.88
N LEU A 51 3.90 -0.16 8.00
CA LEU A 51 2.80 -0.80 7.29
C LEU A 51 2.94 -0.69 5.77
N ASN A 52 3.31 0.50 5.27
CA ASN A 52 3.58 0.69 3.84
C ASN A 52 4.81 -0.09 3.38
N GLY A 53 5.83 -0.25 4.24
CA GLY A 53 7.01 -1.05 3.97
C GLY A 53 6.68 -2.54 3.81
N ILE A 54 5.82 -3.09 4.67
CA ILE A 54 5.32 -4.46 4.55
C ILE A 54 4.57 -4.64 3.22
N LEU A 55 3.65 -3.72 2.90
CA LEU A 55 2.91 -3.77 1.64
C LEU A 55 3.81 -3.68 0.41
N LEU A 56 4.87 -2.86 0.46
CA LEU A 56 5.89 -2.79 -0.58
C LEU A 56 6.59 -4.14 -0.76
N MET A 57 7.02 -4.78 0.34
CA MET A 57 7.64 -6.11 0.28
C MET A 57 6.70 -7.15 -0.33
N MET A 58 5.42 -7.13 0.06
CA MET A 58 4.41 -8.02 -0.50
C MET A 58 4.10 -7.75 -1.98
N ALA A 59 4.37 -6.54 -2.47
CA ALA A 59 4.19 -6.16 -3.87
C ALA A 59 5.44 -6.43 -4.75
N LEU A 60 6.58 -6.85 -4.17
CA LEU A 60 7.80 -7.17 -4.92
C LEU A 60 7.65 -8.27 -6.00
N PRO A 61 6.77 -9.28 -5.87
CA PRO A 61 6.51 -10.24 -6.94
C PRO A 61 6.09 -9.58 -8.27
N ALA A 62 5.58 -8.35 -8.25
CA ALA A 62 5.32 -7.58 -9.46
C ALA A 62 6.56 -7.39 -10.35
N LEU A 63 7.78 -7.48 -9.81
CA LEU A 63 9.03 -7.38 -10.56
C LEU A 63 9.19 -8.51 -11.59
N PHE A 64 8.58 -9.68 -11.37
CA PHE A 64 8.56 -10.77 -12.35
C PHE A 64 7.80 -10.40 -13.64
N LEU A 65 6.99 -9.34 -13.62
CA LEU A 65 6.36 -8.82 -14.83
C LEU A 65 7.36 -8.16 -15.81
N ALA A 66 8.62 -8.02 -15.42
CA ALA A 66 9.68 -7.62 -16.33
C ALA A 66 9.94 -8.66 -17.45
N TYR A 67 9.55 -9.93 -17.25
CA TYR A 67 9.68 -10.99 -18.23
C TYR A 67 8.52 -10.95 -19.24
N PRO A 68 8.80 -10.86 -20.56
CA PRO A 68 7.75 -10.78 -21.59
C PRO A 68 6.77 -11.96 -21.58
N SER A 69 7.28 -13.17 -21.30
CA SER A 69 6.48 -14.40 -21.21
C SER A 69 5.40 -14.36 -20.12
N ILE A 70 5.63 -13.56 -19.07
CA ILE A 70 4.69 -13.34 -17.97
C ILE A 70 3.77 -12.16 -18.30
N TRP A 71 4.31 -11.06 -18.84
CA TRP A 71 3.54 -9.86 -19.16
C TRP A 71 2.38 -10.10 -20.14
N MET A 72 2.58 -10.98 -21.12
CA MET A 72 1.56 -11.35 -22.11
C MET A 72 0.38 -12.11 -21.51
N LYS A 73 0.52 -12.69 -20.31
CA LYS A 73 -0.53 -13.47 -19.65
C LYS A 73 -1.28 -12.60 -18.62
N PRO A 74 -2.51 -12.15 -18.89
CA PRO A 74 -3.21 -11.18 -18.04
C PRO A 74 -3.49 -11.69 -16.63
N VAL A 75 -3.78 -12.99 -16.46
CA VAL A 75 -4.04 -13.60 -15.16
C VAL A 75 -2.80 -13.54 -14.26
N PHE A 76 -1.64 -13.97 -14.76
CA PHE A 76 -0.37 -13.88 -14.03
C PHE A 76 0.01 -12.43 -13.74
N ARG A 77 -0.30 -11.53 -14.68
CA ARG A 77 -0.08 -10.09 -14.52
C ARG A 77 -0.83 -9.53 -13.31
N LEU A 78 -2.14 -9.80 -13.22
CA LEU A 78 -2.96 -9.34 -12.10
C LEU A 78 -2.55 -10.02 -10.80
N PHE A 79 -2.30 -11.33 -10.82
CA PHE A 79 -1.94 -12.09 -9.64
C PHE A 79 -0.63 -11.58 -9.01
N LEU A 80 0.44 -11.47 -9.80
CA LEU A 80 1.74 -11.00 -9.30
C LEU A 80 1.73 -9.54 -8.86
N TYR A 81 0.85 -8.71 -9.44
CA TYR A 81 0.76 -7.29 -9.10
C TYR A 81 -0.09 -7.03 -7.85
N PHE A 82 -1.20 -7.74 -7.66
CA PHE A 82 -2.18 -7.40 -6.61
C PHE A 82 -2.28 -8.39 -5.46
N SER A 83 -1.77 -9.61 -5.59
CA SER A 83 -1.93 -10.66 -4.56
C SER A 83 -1.45 -10.24 -3.18
N GLY A 84 -0.28 -9.60 -3.08
CA GLY A 84 0.30 -9.17 -1.82
C GLY A 84 -0.58 -8.18 -1.04
N PRO A 85 -0.86 -6.98 -1.59
CA PRO A 85 -1.73 -6.01 -0.95
C PRO A 85 -3.15 -6.54 -0.68
N LEU A 86 -3.70 -7.37 -1.58
CA LEU A 86 -5.01 -7.99 -1.37
C LEU A 86 -5.01 -8.98 -0.20
N ALA A 87 -3.99 -9.85 -0.13
CA ALA A 87 -3.82 -10.78 0.97
C ALA A 87 -3.64 -10.06 2.31
N PHE A 88 -2.90 -8.95 2.32
CA PHE A 88 -2.76 -8.10 3.50
C PHE A 88 -4.12 -7.58 3.99
N ILE A 89 -4.93 -7.01 3.09
CA ILE A 89 -6.28 -6.52 3.45
C ILE A 89 -7.14 -7.66 4.00
N LEU A 90 -7.22 -8.79 3.28
CA LEU A 90 -8.05 -9.94 3.67
C LEU A 90 -7.64 -10.54 5.03
N THR A 91 -6.33 -10.64 5.29
CA THR A 91 -5.82 -11.19 6.56
C THR A 91 -6.18 -10.29 7.74
N ASN A 92 -6.18 -8.97 7.56
CA ASN A 92 -6.55 -8.04 8.64
C ASN A 92 -8.05 -8.06 8.99
N PHE A 93 -8.91 -8.67 8.15
CA PHE A 93 -10.30 -8.94 8.51
C PHE A 93 -10.47 -10.19 9.38
N THR A 94 -9.50 -11.10 9.38
CA THR A 94 -9.60 -12.38 10.10
C THR A 94 -8.78 -12.42 11.39
N LEU A 95 -7.79 -11.52 11.54
CA LEU A 95 -6.99 -11.43 12.75
C LEU A 95 -7.77 -10.78 13.91
N PRO A 96 -7.64 -11.31 15.15
CA PRO A 96 -8.26 -10.73 16.33
C PRO A 96 -7.47 -9.52 16.83
N LEU A 97 -7.48 -8.44 16.05
CA LEU A 97 -6.87 -7.15 16.40
C LEU A 97 -7.88 -6.26 17.15
N ASN A 98 -7.40 -5.26 17.89
CA ASN A 98 -8.29 -4.26 18.45
C ASN A 98 -8.92 -3.42 17.30
N SER A 99 -10.12 -2.87 17.51
CA SER A 99 -10.87 -2.16 16.46
C SER A 99 -10.12 -0.96 15.87
N VAL A 100 -9.31 -0.26 16.68
CA VAL A 100 -8.50 0.89 16.24
C VAL A 100 -7.37 0.42 15.33
N ASP A 101 -6.64 -0.63 15.72
CA ASP A 101 -5.55 -1.19 14.93
C ASP A 101 -6.07 -1.77 13.61
N THR A 102 -7.19 -2.52 13.65
CA THR A 102 -7.85 -3.02 12.44
C THR A 102 -8.14 -1.90 11.43
N ILE A 103 -8.65 -0.75 11.90
CA ILE A 103 -8.92 0.42 11.05
C ILE A 103 -7.61 0.92 10.42
N PHE A 104 -6.56 1.14 11.21
CA PHE A 104 -5.27 1.63 10.69
C PHE A 104 -4.67 0.69 9.63
N TYR A 105 -4.74 -0.62 9.86
CA TYR A 105 -4.15 -1.63 8.97
C TYR A 105 -4.95 -1.72 7.67
N ILE A 106 -6.27 -1.89 7.75
CA ILE A 106 -7.14 -1.97 6.57
C ILE A 106 -7.04 -0.68 5.75
N LEU A 107 -7.07 0.48 6.40
CA LEU A 107 -6.99 1.77 5.71
C LEU A 107 -5.65 1.94 4.99
N THR A 108 -4.54 1.57 5.63
CA THR A 108 -3.23 1.56 4.94
C THR A 108 -3.25 0.62 3.73
N GLY A 109 -3.77 -0.60 3.90
CA GLY A 109 -3.88 -1.58 2.83
C GLY A 109 -4.69 -1.08 1.64
N VAL A 110 -5.86 -0.48 1.90
CA VAL A 110 -6.75 0.08 0.88
C VAL A 110 -6.10 1.26 0.16
N VAL A 111 -5.49 2.19 0.90
CA VAL A 111 -4.78 3.34 0.31
C VAL A 111 -3.67 2.85 -0.62
N PHE A 112 -2.83 1.92 -0.15
CA PHE A 112 -1.79 1.32 -0.95
C PHE A 112 -2.36 0.63 -2.19
N PHE A 113 -3.40 -0.19 -2.03
CA PHE A 113 -4.04 -0.92 -3.13
C PHE A 113 -4.58 0.00 -4.22
N ILE A 114 -5.27 1.09 -3.85
CA ILE A 114 -5.81 2.06 -4.80
C ILE A 114 -4.68 2.72 -5.59
N ILE A 115 -3.64 3.20 -4.91
CA ILE A 115 -2.50 3.85 -5.56
C ILE A 115 -1.76 2.86 -6.47
N HIS A 116 -1.60 1.62 -6.00
CA HIS A 116 -0.98 0.55 -6.77
C HIS A 116 -1.78 0.26 -8.05
N ALA A 117 -3.12 0.22 -7.96
CA ALA A 117 -4.01 0.07 -9.10
C ALA A 117 -3.91 1.24 -10.10
N ILE A 118 -3.77 2.48 -9.63
CA ILE A 118 -3.56 3.65 -10.50
C ILE A 118 -2.25 3.51 -11.29
N PHE A 119 -1.15 3.11 -10.64
CA PHE A 119 0.13 2.90 -11.32
C PHE A 119 0.12 1.69 -12.25
N TYR A 120 -0.60 0.63 -11.90
CA TYR A 120 -0.84 -0.50 -12.78
C TYR A 120 -1.54 -0.08 -14.08
N TYR A 121 -2.64 0.66 -13.95
CA TYR A 121 -3.42 1.13 -15.10
C TYR A 121 -2.55 1.97 -16.05
N LYS A 122 -1.75 2.89 -15.49
CA LYS A 122 -0.78 3.68 -16.27
C LYS A 122 0.28 2.82 -16.94
N LEU A 123 0.76 1.76 -16.28
CA LEU A 123 1.74 0.83 -16.83
C LEU A 123 1.17 0.01 -18.00
N VAL A 124 -0.05 -0.51 -17.84
CA VAL A 124 -0.74 -1.28 -18.89
C VAL A 124 -1.02 -0.40 -20.10
N LYS A 125 -1.58 0.80 -19.91
CA LYS A 125 -1.87 1.74 -21.01
C LYS A 125 -0.63 2.16 -21.80
N LYS A 126 0.55 2.16 -21.18
CA LYS A 126 1.81 2.52 -21.85
C LYS A 126 2.41 1.37 -22.68
N ASN A 127 2.12 0.12 -22.31
CA ASN A 127 2.79 -1.07 -22.84
C ASN A 127 1.82 -2.07 -23.52
N GLY A 128 0.57 -1.67 -23.73
CA GLY A 128 -0.44 -2.38 -24.51
C GLY A 128 -0.87 -1.50 -25.66
#